data_AF-A0A9D5X352-F1
#
_entry.id   AF-A0A9D5X352-F1
#
_cell.length_a   1.000
_cell.length_b   1.000
_cell.length_c   1.000
_cell.angle_alpha   90.00
_cell.angle_beta   90.00
_cell.angle_gamma   90.00
#
_symmetry.space_group_name_H-M   'P 1'
#
loop_
_entity.id
_entity.type
_entity.pdbx_description
1 polymer ?
#
loop_
_entity_poly.entity_id
_entity_poly.type
_entity_poly.pdbx_seq_one_letter_code
_entity_poly.pdbx_strand_id
1 'polypeptide(L)'
;MRSTFKILFYINRQKIKADGKTAIHCRITIDGKSTAITTGEQCKSSEWNSRKGLTTDKKTNQRIGEFKELVEKTYQEILIKDGVVSVELLKNRLQGIATMPTTLLAMSKAELQSVKECVGKSRAEGTYQNLLYSDKLLTEFVKDKGMTDIVIATITEDLFEEYRFYLKKRGLATATMNRYLCWLSRLMYRAVSQRLIRCNPFENAKYEKAEQKIRFL
;
A
#
# COMPACT_ATOMS: atom_id res chain seq x y z
N MET A 1 -18.33 -2.47 9.64
CA MET A 1 -17.78 -3.84 9.73
C MET A 1 -16.51 -3.75 10.57
N ARG A 2 -16.47 -4.34 11.79
CA ARG A 2 -15.27 -4.31 12.66
C ARG A 2 -14.33 -5.42 12.20
N SER A 3 -13.15 -5.06 11.69
CA SER A 3 -12.09 -6.02 11.36
C SER A 3 -11.63 -6.76 12.62
N THR A 4 -11.43 -8.08 12.53
CA THR A 4 -11.03 -8.94 13.67
C THR A 4 -9.51 -9.02 13.78
N PHE A 5 -8.92 -8.05 14.50
CA PHE A 5 -7.48 -7.98 14.73
C PHE A 5 -7.07 -8.71 16.02
N LYS A 6 -6.11 -9.64 15.92
CA LYS A 6 -5.55 -10.39 17.07
C LYS A 6 -4.04 -10.52 16.97
N ILE A 7 -3.37 -10.45 18.12
CA ILE A 7 -1.93 -10.65 18.30
C ILE A 7 -1.71 -11.83 19.25
N LEU A 8 -0.84 -12.77 18.89
CA LEU A 8 -0.46 -13.91 19.73
C LEU A 8 1.05 -14.13 19.70
N PHE A 9 1.68 -14.13 20.87
CA PHE A 9 3.08 -14.52 21.00
C PHE A 9 3.23 -16.01 21.26
N TYR A 10 4.22 -16.65 20.65
CA TYR A 10 4.50 -18.08 20.82
C TYR A 10 5.96 -18.41 20.51
N ILE A 11 6.42 -19.57 20.97
CA ILE A 11 7.73 -20.15 20.62
C ILE A 11 7.54 -21.42 19.79
N ASN A 12 8.53 -21.75 18.95
CA ASN A 12 8.56 -23.04 18.26
C ASN A 12 9.46 -24.03 19.02
N ARG A 13 8.85 -24.91 19.83
CA ARG A 13 9.57 -25.92 20.62
C ARG A 13 10.28 -26.98 19.79
N GLN A 14 9.99 -27.09 18.49
CA GLN A 14 10.70 -27.98 17.58
C GLN A 14 11.99 -27.35 17.02
N LYS A 15 12.16 -26.03 17.17
CA LYS A 15 13.31 -25.28 16.65
C LYS A 15 14.10 -24.64 17.79
N ILE A 16 14.71 -25.49 18.61
CA ILE A 16 15.57 -25.09 19.72
C ILE A 16 17.02 -25.07 19.23
N LYS A 17 17.75 -24.00 19.55
CA LYS A 17 19.18 -23.86 19.24
C LYS A 17 20.03 -24.70 20.19
N ALA A 18 21.30 -24.90 19.84
CA ALA A 18 22.26 -25.64 20.68
C ALA A 18 22.42 -25.07 22.10
N ASP A 19 22.16 -23.77 22.30
CA ASP A 19 22.17 -23.09 23.61
C ASP A 19 20.87 -23.27 24.43
N GLY A 20 19.93 -24.08 23.94
CA GLY A 20 18.64 -24.34 24.59
C GLY A 20 17.60 -23.23 24.43
N LYS A 21 17.90 -22.17 23.66
CA LYS A 21 16.96 -21.06 23.42
C LYS A 21 16.17 -21.25 22.13
N THR A 22 14.99 -20.64 22.10
CA THR A 22 14.10 -20.56 20.93
C THR A 22 13.68 -19.11 20.71
N ALA A 23 13.49 -18.75 19.44
CA ALA A 23 12.93 -17.45 19.09
C ALA A 23 11.46 -17.34 19.52
N ILE A 24 11.10 -16.13 19.93
CA ILE A 24 9.73 -15.73 20.18
C ILE A 24 9.18 -15.15 18.88
N HIS A 25 8.02 -15.66 18.47
CA HIS A 25 7.31 -15.24 17.28
C HIS A 25 6.03 -14.53 17.68
N CYS A 26 5.62 -13.58 16.86
CA CYS A 26 4.35 -12.89 16.93
C CYS A 26 3.49 -13.33 15.74
N ARG A 27 2.34 -13.95 16.01
CA ARG A 27 1.31 -14.24 15.02
C ARG A 27 0.30 -13.10 15.03
N ILE A 28 0.08 -12.51 13.86
CA ILE A 28 -0.91 -11.48 13.64
C ILE A 28 -2.05 -12.09 12.82
N THR A 29 -3.29 -11.85 13.25
CA THR A 29 -4.50 -12.29 12.53
C THR A 29 -5.38 -11.08 12.25
N ILE A 30 -5.83 -10.94 10.99
CA ILE A 30 -6.78 -9.91 10.55
C ILE A 30 -7.81 -10.62 9.64
N ASP A 31 -9.09 -10.54 10.01
CA ASP A 31 -10.21 -11.07 9.20
C ASP A 31 -10.01 -12.52 8.75
N GLY A 32 -9.58 -13.37 9.68
CA GLY A 32 -9.38 -14.81 9.47
C GLY A 32 -8.07 -15.19 8.79
N LYS A 33 -7.32 -14.24 8.21
CA LYS A 33 -5.99 -14.47 7.65
C LYS A 33 -4.93 -14.25 8.72
N SER A 34 -3.82 -15.01 8.70
CA SER A 34 -2.75 -14.86 9.68
C SER A 34 -1.35 -14.99 9.10
N THR A 35 -0.38 -14.27 9.69
CA THR A 35 1.05 -14.39 9.41
C THR A 35 1.85 -14.41 10.71
N ALA A 36 3.03 -15.02 10.67
CA ALA A 36 4.00 -14.93 11.76
C ALA A 36 5.16 -13.98 11.39
N ILE A 37 5.66 -13.26 12.38
CA ILE A 37 6.89 -12.46 12.34
C ILE A 37 7.76 -12.79 13.55
N THR A 38 9.07 -12.67 13.41
CA THR A 38 10.02 -12.85 14.52
C THR A 38 10.11 -11.55 15.32
N THR A 39 10.07 -11.62 16.65
CA THR A 39 10.14 -10.42 17.51
C THR A 39 11.58 -9.95 17.75
N GLY A 40 12.58 -10.77 17.40
CA GLY A 40 13.99 -10.55 17.73
C GLY A 40 14.40 -11.12 19.09
N GLU A 41 13.43 -11.41 19.95
CA GLU A 41 13.65 -11.93 21.30
C GLU A 41 13.72 -13.47 21.33
N GLN A 42 14.42 -14.00 22.33
CA GLN A 42 14.62 -15.44 22.52
C GLN A 42 14.50 -15.78 24.02
N CYS A 43 13.99 -16.97 24.32
CA CYS A 43 13.93 -17.49 25.68
C CYS A 43 14.20 -19.00 25.72
N LYS A 44 14.43 -19.57 26.89
CA LYS A 44 14.44 -21.04 27.03
C LYS A 44 13.03 -21.59 26.90
N SER A 45 12.91 -22.80 26.37
CA SER A 45 11.58 -23.44 26.23
C SER A 45 10.88 -23.68 27.58
N SER A 46 11.63 -23.86 28.66
CA SER A 46 11.12 -24.07 30.02
C SER A 46 10.59 -22.78 30.67
N GLU A 47 11.10 -21.62 30.26
CA GLU A 47 10.74 -20.31 30.81
C GLU A 47 9.47 -19.73 30.16
N TRP A 48 9.01 -20.32 29.06
CA TRP A 48 7.86 -19.84 28.29
C TRP A 48 6.52 -20.32 28.85
N ASN A 49 5.64 -19.38 29.18
CA ASN A 49 4.25 -19.64 29.55
C ASN A 49 3.32 -19.48 28.35
N SER A 50 2.89 -20.59 27.75
CA SER A 50 2.02 -20.58 26.56
C SER A 50 0.63 -19.98 26.79
N ARG A 51 0.11 -19.96 28.04
CA ARG A 51 -1.19 -19.35 28.34
C ARG A 51 -1.09 -17.84 28.41
N LYS A 52 0.00 -17.32 28.99
CA LYS A 52 0.23 -15.87 29.13
C LYS A 52 0.90 -15.25 27.91
N GLY A 53 1.63 -16.04 27.13
CA GLY A 53 2.45 -15.52 26.02
C GLY A 53 3.67 -14.73 26.52
N LEU A 54 4.21 -15.11 27.68
CA LEU A 54 5.29 -14.40 28.39
C LEU A 54 6.35 -15.38 28.88
N THR A 55 7.54 -14.87 29.16
CA THR A 55 8.65 -15.59 29.78
C THR A 55 8.70 -15.33 31.29
N THR A 56 9.63 -15.97 32.01
CA THR A 56 9.97 -15.58 33.39
C THR A 56 10.86 -14.34 33.48
N ASP A 57 11.52 -13.95 32.39
CA ASP A 57 12.41 -12.80 32.35
C ASP A 57 11.64 -11.48 32.14
N LYS A 58 11.79 -10.56 33.09
CA LYS A 58 11.09 -9.26 33.06
C LYS A 58 11.51 -8.39 31.87
N LYS A 59 12.78 -8.42 31.49
CA LYS A 59 13.30 -7.57 30.42
C LYS A 59 12.81 -8.03 29.04
N THR A 60 12.84 -9.33 28.77
CA THR A 60 12.21 -9.89 27.56
C THR A 60 10.71 -9.63 27.54
N ASN A 61 10.00 -9.75 28.67
CA ASN A 61 8.57 -9.44 28.73
C ASN A 61 8.27 -7.97 28.43
N GLN A 62 9.10 -7.03 28.90
CA GLN A 62 8.98 -5.62 28.56
C GLN A 62 9.11 -5.42 27.03
N ARG A 63 10.12 -6.02 26.41
CA ARG A 63 10.32 -5.92 24.95
C ARG A 63 9.20 -6.58 24.14
N ILE A 64 8.62 -7.68 24.63
CA ILE A 64 7.41 -8.27 24.04
C ILE A 64 6.24 -7.26 24.10
N GLY A 65 6.10 -6.53 25.22
CA GLY A 65 5.12 -5.45 25.38
C GLY A 65 5.34 -4.30 24.39
N GLU A 66 6.56 -3.79 24.31
CA GLU A 66 6.95 -2.73 23.36
C GLU A 66 6.68 -3.15 21.90
N PHE A 67 6.99 -4.41 21.57
CA PHE A 67 6.70 -4.96 20.25
C PHE A 67 5.19 -5.03 19.98
N LYS A 68 4.39 -5.44 20.99
CA LYS A 68 2.93 -5.47 20.87
C LYS A 68 2.39 -4.07 20.58
N GLU A 69 2.83 -3.06 21.33
CA GLU A 69 2.44 -1.65 21.12
C GLU A 69 2.82 -1.16 19.73
N LEU A 70 4.01 -1.52 19.22
CA LEU A 70 4.44 -1.21 17.86
C LEU A 70 3.49 -1.81 16.81
N VAL A 71 3.10 -3.08 16.97
CA VAL A 71 2.16 -3.75 16.07
C VAL A 71 0.79 -3.06 16.09
N GLU A 72 0.27 -2.75 17.27
CA GLU A 72 -1.02 -2.06 17.45
C GLU A 72 -1.01 -0.65 16.85
N LYS A 73 0.04 0.12 17.12
CA LYS A 73 0.23 1.46 16.55
C LYS A 73 0.30 1.42 15.03
N THR A 74 1.09 0.49 14.47
CA THR A 74 1.24 0.36 13.01
C THR A 74 -0.07 -0.03 12.36
N TYR A 75 -0.84 -0.93 12.97
CA TYR A 75 -2.19 -1.28 12.51
C TYR A 75 -3.11 -0.06 12.46
N GLN A 76 -3.15 0.74 13.53
CA GLN A 76 -3.98 1.96 13.59
C GLN A 76 -3.54 3.00 12.54
N GLU A 77 -2.23 3.20 12.37
CA GLU A 77 -1.72 4.14 11.37
C GLU A 77 -2.10 3.76 9.94
N ILE A 78 -2.02 2.47 9.59
CA ILE A 78 -2.46 1.99 8.27
C ILE A 78 -3.97 2.18 8.14
N LEU A 79 -4.75 1.82 9.18
CA LEU A 79 -6.21 1.95 9.14
C LEU A 79 -6.66 3.40 8.94
N ILE A 80 -6.03 4.35 9.63
CA ILE A 80 -6.33 5.79 9.52
C ILE A 80 -5.94 6.34 8.14
N LYS A 81 -4.78 5.94 7.60
CA LYS A 81 -4.27 6.45 6.32
C LYS A 81 -4.95 5.82 5.11
N ASP A 82 -5.10 4.51 5.11
CA ASP A 82 -5.45 3.73 3.93
C ASP A 82 -6.89 3.21 3.96
N GLY A 83 -7.55 3.25 5.13
CA GLY A 83 -8.94 2.80 5.35
C GLY A 83 -9.12 1.29 5.41
N VAL A 84 -8.10 0.51 5.02
CA VAL A 84 -8.10 -0.96 5.02
C VAL A 84 -6.72 -1.47 5.42
N VAL A 85 -6.68 -2.56 6.18
CA VAL A 85 -5.43 -3.20 6.62
C VAL A 85 -5.44 -4.67 6.20
N SER A 86 -4.37 -5.14 5.56
CA SER A 86 -4.13 -6.56 5.33
C SER A 86 -2.97 -7.07 6.18
N VAL A 87 -2.93 -8.39 6.40
CA VAL A 87 -1.90 -9.06 7.19
C VAL A 87 -0.51 -8.88 6.55
N GLU A 88 -0.40 -9.05 5.24
CA GLU A 88 0.82 -8.76 4.48
C GLU A 88 1.27 -7.30 4.60
N LEU A 89 0.35 -6.33 4.46
CA LEU A 89 0.69 -4.90 4.53
C LEU A 89 1.26 -4.54 5.91
N LEU A 90 0.61 -5.00 6.98
CA LEU A 90 1.08 -4.77 8.35
C LEU A 90 2.44 -5.44 8.60
N LYS A 91 2.61 -6.69 8.15
CA LYS A 91 3.89 -7.41 8.25
C LYS A 91 5.02 -6.67 7.56
N ASN A 92 4.81 -6.26 6.31
CA ASN A 92 5.84 -5.60 5.51
C ASN A 92 6.27 -4.28 6.17
N ARG A 93 5.31 -3.52 6.70
CA ARG A 93 5.60 -2.29 7.44
C ARG A 93 6.39 -2.52 8.73
N LEU A 94 6.08 -3.58 9.48
CA LEU A 94 6.80 -3.97 10.69
C LEU A 94 8.22 -4.48 10.42
N GLN A 95 8.45 -5.11 9.27
CA GLN A 95 9.76 -5.62 8.88
C GLN A 95 10.60 -4.58 8.13
N GLY A 96 10.10 -3.36 7.95
CA GLY A 96 10.76 -2.33 7.14
C GLY A 96 10.87 -2.69 5.65
N ILE A 97 10.08 -3.66 5.18
CA ILE A 97 10.04 -4.06 3.79
C ILE A 97 9.19 -3.05 3.04
N ALA A 98 9.84 -2.20 2.26
CA ALA A 98 9.16 -1.33 1.31
C ALA A 98 8.33 -2.20 0.35
N THR A 99 7.00 -2.11 0.45
CA THR A 99 6.12 -2.84 -0.45
C THR A 99 5.98 -2.04 -1.73
N MET A 100 6.45 -2.62 -2.83
CA MET A 100 6.20 -2.06 -4.15
C MET A 100 4.69 -2.16 -4.42
N PRO A 101 4.01 -1.06 -4.79
CA PRO A 101 2.58 -1.12 -5.06
C PRO A 101 2.33 -1.96 -6.31
N THR A 102 1.67 -3.11 -6.16
CA THR A 102 1.38 -4.04 -7.28
C THR A 102 0.02 -3.80 -7.93
N THR A 103 -0.78 -2.88 -7.38
CA THR A 103 -2.10 -2.51 -7.89
C THR A 103 -2.15 -1.03 -8.25
N LEU A 104 -3.08 -0.67 -9.15
CA LEU A 104 -3.18 0.65 -9.76
C LEU A 104 -3.44 1.76 -8.73
N LEU A 105 -4.43 1.59 -7.85
CA LEU A 105 -4.76 2.59 -6.85
C LEU A 105 -3.69 2.66 -5.75
N ALA A 106 -3.09 1.52 -5.36
CA ALA A 106 -1.93 1.54 -4.46
C ALA A 106 -0.76 2.32 -5.06
N MET A 107 -0.51 2.18 -6.36
CA MET A 107 0.54 2.91 -7.06
C MET A 107 0.24 4.40 -7.16
N SER A 108 -1.01 4.75 -7.43
CA SER A 108 -1.49 6.15 -7.42
C SER A 108 -1.25 6.81 -6.06
N LYS A 109 -1.61 6.13 -4.95
CA LYS A 109 -1.35 6.59 -3.58
C LYS A 109 0.13 6.73 -3.26
N ALA A 110 0.95 5.75 -3.65
CA ALA A 110 2.39 5.79 -3.43
C ALA A 110 3.04 6.98 -4.18
N GLU A 111 2.60 7.24 -5.41
CA GLU A 111 3.09 8.38 -6.19
C GLU A 111 2.65 9.72 -5.60
N LEU A 112 1.41 9.83 -5.12
CA LEU A 112 0.93 11.00 -4.40
C LEU A 112 1.76 11.30 -3.15
N GLN A 113 2.07 10.26 -2.37
CA GLN A 113 2.90 10.40 -1.18
C GLN A 113 4.31 10.90 -1.54
N SER A 114 4.92 10.36 -2.60
CA SER A 114 6.21 10.84 -3.11
C SER A 114 6.15 12.31 -3.54
N VAL A 115 5.07 12.73 -4.22
CA VAL A 115 4.90 14.14 -4.61
C VAL A 115 4.71 15.03 -3.39
N LYS A 116 3.93 14.59 -2.40
CA LYS A 116 3.69 15.32 -1.15
C LYS A 116 4.98 15.62 -0.40
N GLU A 117 5.90 14.67 -0.34
CA GLU A 117 7.22 14.84 0.31
C GLU A 117 8.13 15.85 -0.39
N CYS A 118 7.84 16.13 -1.66
CA CYS A 118 8.54 17.12 -2.48
C CYS A 118 7.86 18.50 -2.49
N VAL A 119 6.66 18.63 -1.91
CA VAL A 119 5.97 19.92 -1.77
C VAL A 119 6.80 20.87 -0.93
N GLY A 120 6.95 22.12 -1.39
CA GLY A 120 7.75 23.14 -0.72
C GLY A 120 9.27 23.00 -0.92
N LYS A 121 9.72 21.92 -1.58
CA LYS A 121 11.12 21.73 -1.99
C LYS A 121 11.27 21.89 -3.50
N SER A 122 10.57 21.04 -4.26
CA SER A 122 10.66 20.98 -5.73
C SER A 122 9.29 20.93 -6.41
N ARG A 123 8.20 20.84 -5.64
CA ARG A 123 6.82 20.82 -6.15
C ARG A 123 5.98 21.90 -5.47
N ALA A 124 5.11 22.53 -6.25
CA ALA A 124 4.10 23.46 -5.76
C ALA A 124 2.90 22.71 -5.17
N GLU A 125 2.26 23.30 -4.15
CA GLU A 125 1.07 22.74 -3.51
C GLU A 125 -0.09 22.53 -4.51
N GLY A 126 -0.31 23.49 -5.41
CA GLY A 126 -1.34 23.37 -6.45
C GLY A 126 -1.16 22.15 -7.38
N THR A 127 0.08 21.71 -7.59
CA THR A 127 0.36 20.47 -8.34
C THR A 127 -0.11 19.25 -7.57
N TYR A 128 0.16 19.19 -6.27
CA TYR A 128 -0.29 18.09 -5.40
C TYR A 128 -1.82 18.03 -5.34
N GLN A 129 -2.49 19.18 -5.17
CA GLN A 129 -3.96 19.26 -5.19
C GLN A 129 -4.55 18.74 -6.51
N ASN A 130 -3.99 19.13 -7.66
CA ASN A 130 -4.44 18.61 -8.95
C ASN A 130 -4.30 17.08 -9.06
N LEU A 131 -3.20 16.52 -8.53
CA LEU A 131 -2.99 15.07 -8.55
C LEU A 131 -3.94 14.34 -7.60
N LEU A 132 -4.32 14.92 -6.45
CA LEU A 132 -5.35 14.37 -5.59
C LEU A 132 -6.69 14.22 -6.31
N TYR A 133 -7.06 15.21 -7.14
CA TYR A 133 -8.25 15.10 -7.97
C TYR A 133 -8.12 14.00 -9.04
N SER A 134 -6.92 13.82 -9.64
CA SER A 134 -6.65 12.74 -10.59
C SER A 134 -6.80 11.36 -9.93
N ASP A 135 -6.26 11.17 -8.73
CA ASP A 135 -6.38 9.93 -7.95
C ASP A 135 -7.83 9.64 -7.55
N LYS A 136 -8.56 10.66 -7.08
CA LYS A 136 -9.97 10.55 -6.75
C LYS A 136 -10.78 10.05 -7.94
N LEU A 137 -10.57 10.66 -9.12
CA LEU A 137 -11.31 10.30 -10.32
C LEU A 137 -10.95 8.90 -10.84
N LEU A 138 -9.68 8.51 -10.73
CA LEU A 138 -9.23 7.16 -11.05
C LEU A 138 -9.86 6.13 -10.09
N THR A 139 -9.94 6.44 -8.80
CA THR A 139 -10.61 5.61 -7.80
C THR A 139 -12.10 5.45 -8.12
N GLU A 140 -12.78 6.52 -8.54
CA GLU A 140 -14.18 6.46 -8.96
C GLU A 140 -14.37 5.60 -10.22
N PHE A 141 -13.46 5.69 -11.19
CA PHE A 141 -13.48 4.82 -12.38
C PHE A 141 -13.30 3.34 -12.04
N VAL A 142 -12.35 2.99 -11.17
CA VAL A 142 -12.16 1.60 -10.74
C VAL A 142 -13.41 1.05 -10.04
N LYS A 143 -14.09 1.88 -9.25
CA LYS A 143 -15.37 1.53 -8.63
C LYS A 143 -16.51 1.39 -9.64
N ASP A 144 -16.57 2.23 -10.67
CA ASP A 144 -17.54 2.14 -11.78
C ASP A 144 -17.41 0.81 -12.53
N LYS A 145 -16.18 0.27 -12.64
CA LYS A 145 -15.92 -1.09 -13.15
C LYS A 145 -16.32 -2.22 -12.18
N GLY A 146 -16.85 -1.91 -11.00
CA GLY A 146 -17.20 -2.90 -9.96
C GLY A 146 -15.98 -3.54 -9.27
N MET A 147 -14.80 -2.93 -9.38
CA MET A 147 -13.56 -3.44 -8.81
C MET A 147 -13.15 -2.64 -7.57
N THR A 148 -12.40 -3.28 -6.66
CA THR A 148 -11.78 -2.61 -5.52
C THR A 148 -10.44 -1.96 -5.90
N ASP A 149 -9.66 -2.66 -6.73
CA ASP A 149 -8.40 -2.21 -7.32
C ASP A 149 -8.08 -3.06 -8.57
N ILE A 150 -7.09 -2.66 -9.36
CA ILE A 150 -6.65 -3.37 -10.58
C ILE A 150 -5.20 -3.79 -10.42
N VAL A 151 -4.89 -5.06 -10.64
CA VAL A 151 -3.51 -5.56 -10.59
C VAL A 151 -2.73 -5.00 -11.79
N ILE A 152 -1.58 -4.37 -11.54
CA ILE A 152 -0.80 -3.68 -12.59
C ILE A 152 -0.38 -4.65 -13.70
N ALA A 153 -0.01 -5.88 -13.34
CA ALA A 153 0.42 -6.90 -14.30
C ALA A 153 -0.68 -7.34 -15.28
N THR A 154 -1.95 -7.04 -15.00
CA THR A 154 -3.08 -7.39 -15.87
C THR A 154 -3.55 -6.22 -16.73
N ILE A 155 -2.93 -5.03 -16.62
CA ILE A 155 -3.34 -3.84 -17.36
C ILE A 155 -2.89 -3.95 -18.82
N THR A 156 -3.85 -3.84 -19.73
CA THR A 156 -3.65 -3.74 -21.19
C THR A 156 -3.97 -2.33 -21.68
N GLU A 157 -3.70 -2.04 -22.95
CA GLU A 157 -4.01 -0.75 -23.59
C GLU A 157 -5.51 -0.38 -23.50
N ASP A 158 -6.39 -1.38 -23.46
CA ASP A 158 -7.85 -1.19 -23.37
C ASP A 158 -8.26 -0.33 -22.16
N LEU A 159 -7.55 -0.47 -21.03
CA LEU A 159 -7.85 0.32 -19.83
C LEU A 159 -7.73 1.83 -20.09
N PHE A 160 -6.82 2.25 -20.98
CA PHE A 160 -6.67 3.66 -21.34
C PHE A 160 -7.90 4.18 -22.08
N GLU A 161 -8.41 3.40 -23.03
CA GLU A 161 -9.58 3.77 -23.82
C GLU A 161 -10.86 3.71 -23.00
N GLU A 162 -11.00 2.72 -22.13
CA GLU A 162 -12.10 2.64 -21.17
C GLU A 162 -12.11 3.85 -20.23
N TYR A 163 -10.94 4.22 -19.68
CA TYR A 163 -10.85 5.39 -18.82
C TYR A 163 -11.13 6.68 -19.60
N ARG A 164 -10.63 6.80 -20.83
CA ARG A 164 -10.95 7.93 -21.72
C ARG A 164 -12.46 8.03 -21.96
N PHE A 165 -13.14 6.92 -22.23
CA PHE A 165 -14.58 6.88 -22.43
C PHE A 165 -15.34 7.30 -21.15
N TYR A 166 -14.92 6.81 -19.99
CA TYR A 166 -15.46 7.21 -18.70
C TYR A 166 -15.33 8.73 -18.46
N LEU A 167 -14.18 9.31 -18.78
CA LEU A 167 -13.94 10.75 -18.67
C LEU A 167 -14.81 11.57 -19.63
N LYS A 168 -15.00 11.11 -20.87
CA LYS A 168 -15.88 11.74 -21.87
C LYS A 168 -17.34 11.74 -21.40
N LYS A 169 -17.82 10.63 -20.85
CA LYS A 169 -19.19 10.51 -20.32
C LYS A 169 -19.48 11.52 -19.20
N ARG A 170 -18.45 11.98 -18.48
CA ARG A 170 -18.54 13.03 -17.46
C ARG A 170 -18.52 14.47 -18.02
N GLY A 171 -18.45 14.65 -19.34
CA GLY A 171 -18.47 15.97 -19.98
C GLY A 171 -17.25 16.84 -19.67
N LEU A 172 -16.12 16.22 -19.32
CA LEU A 172 -14.89 16.94 -19.00
C LEU A 172 -14.27 17.56 -20.25
N ALA A 173 -13.74 18.78 -20.12
CA ALA A 173 -13.00 19.43 -21.19
C ALA A 173 -11.77 18.60 -21.61
N THR A 174 -11.42 18.64 -22.90
CA THR A 174 -10.33 17.86 -23.50
C THR A 174 -9.00 17.99 -22.77
N ALA A 175 -8.59 19.22 -22.45
CA ALA A 175 -7.34 19.46 -21.71
C ALA A 175 -7.35 18.80 -20.32
N THR A 176 -8.50 18.82 -19.64
CA THR A 176 -8.69 18.21 -18.32
C THR A 176 -8.66 16.68 -18.42
N MET A 177 -9.30 16.09 -19.43
CA MET A 177 -9.24 14.64 -19.68
C MET A 177 -7.80 14.19 -19.94
N ASN A 178 -7.08 14.89 -20.81
CA ASN A 178 -5.68 14.57 -21.10
C ASN A 178 -4.80 14.61 -19.85
N ARG A 179 -5.04 15.55 -18.93
CA ARG A 179 -4.33 15.58 -17.64
C ARG A 179 -4.55 14.31 -16.82
N TYR A 180 -5.78 13.79 -16.78
CA TYR A 180 -6.10 12.55 -16.07
C TYR A 180 -5.53 11.31 -16.77
N LEU A 181 -5.52 11.29 -18.11
CA LEU A 181 -4.87 10.24 -18.88
C LEU A 181 -3.33 10.25 -18.71
N CYS A 182 -2.72 11.44 -18.65
CA CYS A 182 -1.30 11.60 -18.35
C CYS A 182 -0.95 11.07 -16.95
N TRP A 183 -1.83 11.27 -15.97
CA TRP A 183 -1.67 10.67 -14.64
C TRP A 183 -1.65 9.15 -14.73
N LEU A 184 -2.63 8.54 -15.40
CA LEU A 184 -2.67 7.09 -15.60
C LEU A 184 -1.40 6.56 -16.30
N SER A 185 -0.94 7.23 -17.36
CA SER A 185 0.29 6.88 -18.06
C SER A 185 1.54 6.98 -17.18
N ARG A 186 1.63 8.02 -16.34
CA ARG A 186 2.72 8.18 -15.36
C ARG A 186 2.78 7.00 -14.39
N LEU A 187 1.64 6.49 -13.92
CA LEU A 187 1.62 5.31 -13.05
C LEU A 187 2.21 4.09 -13.78
N MET A 188 1.90 3.88 -15.06
CA MET A 188 2.51 2.77 -15.81
C MET A 188 4.01 2.94 -16.02
N TYR A 189 4.50 4.16 -16.26
CA TYR A 189 5.95 4.41 -16.27
C TYR A 189 6.60 4.12 -14.91
N ARG A 190 5.91 4.42 -13.79
CA ARG A 190 6.38 4.01 -12.46
C ARG A 190 6.43 2.49 -12.33
N ALA A 191 5.39 1.77 -12.77
CA ALA A 191 5.38 0.31 -12.77
C ALA A 191 6.54 -0.30 -13.55
N VAL A 192 6.89 0.26 -14.72
CA VAL A 192 8.08 -0.14 -15.49
C VAL A 192 9.37 0.12 -14.70
N SER A 193 9.53 1.31 -14.11
CA SER A 193 10.72 1.64 -13.31
C SER A 193 10.91 0.71 -12.10
N GLN A 194 9.80 0.20 -11.57
CA GLN A 194 9.74 -0.74 -10.46
C GLN A 194 9.81 -2.22 -10.90
N ARG A 195 9.96 -2.47 -12.21
CA ARG A 195 10.03 -3.80 -12.83
C ARG A 195 8.80 -4.68 -12.57
N LEU A 196 7.64 -4.07 -12.35
CA LEU A 196 6.37 -4.79 -12.21
C LEU A 196 5.82 -5.25 -13.58
N ILE A 197 6.12 -4.48 -14.62
CA ILE A 197 5.78 -4.75 -16.01
C ILE A 197 6.99 -4.45 -16.89
N ARG A 198 7.08 -5.10 -18.05
CA ARG A 198 8.23 -4.99 -18.96
C ARG A 198 8.19 -3.69 -19.77
N CYS A 199 7.01 -3.26 -20.20
CA CYS A 199 6.79 -2.08 -21.03
C CYS A 199 5.51 -1.37 -20.58
N ASN A 200 5.37 -0.10 -20.94
CA ASN A 200 4.17 0.68 -20.63
C ASN A 200 3.07 0.30 -21.64
N PRO A 201 1.91 -0.24 -21.19
CA PRO A 201 0.82 -0.61 -22.10
C PRO A 201 0.19 0.59 -22.84
N PHE A 202 0.51 1.83 -22.43
CA PHE A 202 -0.06 3.06 -22.98
C PHE A 202 0.94 3.87 -23.80
N GLU A 203 2.08 3.29 -24.19
CA GLU A 203 3.15 4.01 -24.89
C GLU A 203 2.69 4.60 -26.23
N ASN A 204 1.78 3.92 -26.93
CA ASN A 204 1.23 4.36 -28.22
C ASN A 204 -0.15 5.05 -28.10
N ALA A 205 -0.65 5.23 -26.88
CA ALA A 205 -1.97 5.79 -26.67
C ALA A 205 -2.04 7.26 -27.14
N LYS A 206 -3.08 7.59 -27.90
CA LYS A 206 -3.26 8.94 -28.49
C LYS A 206 -4.07 9.84 -27.56
N TYR A 207 -3.55 11.03 -27.29
CA TYR A 207 -4.28 12.05 -26.54
C TYR A 207 -5.18 12.87 -27.48
N GLU A 208 -6.29 13.38 -26.94
CA GLU A 208 -7.22 14.20 -27.70
C GLU A 208 -6.62 15.58 -28.00
N LYS A 209 -6.83 16.11 -29.21
CA LYS A 209 -6.32 17.45 -29.55
C LYS A 209 -7.12 18.50 -28.79
N ALA A 210 -6.47 19.23 -27.88
CA ALA A 210 -7.10 20.35 -27.21
C ALA A 210 -7.08 21.57 -28.14
N GLU A 211 -8.26 22.10 -28.51
CA GLU A 211 -8.36 23.38 -29.20
C GLU A 211 -7.85 24.49 -28.27
N GLN A 212 -6.71 25.08 -28.61
CA GLN A 212 -6.23 26.28 -27.93
C GLN A 212 -7.04 27.47 -28.46
N LYS A 213 -7.99 27.96 -27.67
CA LYS A 213 -8.58 29.28 -27.91
C LYS A 213 -7.49 30.33 -27.66
N ILE A 214 -6.82 30.76 -28.72
CA ILE A 214 -5.89 31.88 -28.69
C ILE A 214 -6.70 33.09 -28.25
N ARG A 215 -6.44 33.57 -27.03
CA ARG A 215 -6.98 34.86 -26.56
C ARG A 215 -6.05 35.94 -27.08
N PHE A 216 -6.51 36.72 -28.04
CA PHE A 216 -5.85 37.97 -28.39
C PHE A 216 -6.08 38.94 -27.22
N LEU A 217 -4.97 39.46 -26.67
CA LEU A 217 -4.97 40.53 -25.66
C LEU A 217 -5.17 41.89 -26.34
#